data_AF-A0A5B7E6T3-F1
#
_entry.id   AF-A0A5B7E6T3-F1
#
_cell.length_a   1.000
_cell.length_b   1.000
_cell.length_c   1.000
_cell.angle_alpha   90.00
_cell.angle_beta   90.00
_cell.angle_gamma   90.00
#
_symmetry.space_group_name_H-M   'P 1'
#
loop_
_entity.id
_entity.type
_entity.pdbx_description
1 polymer ?
#
loop_
_entity_poly.entity_id
_entity_poly.type
_entity_poly.pdbx_seq_one_letter_code
_entity_poly.pdbx_strand_id
1 'polypeptide(L)'
;MVEQLIEKAAGGARGLALFLTLEDTRVLLRAVQRAVVTSRLLRHQLVLLAPSTWGNNKEMLQEFEGDLGGVLVLRDGQRDVRDFIAHYRLLTPEKNTRNPWFTQYWRQVSGTGTKA
;
A
#
# COMPACT_ATOMS: atom_id res chain seq x y z
N MET A 1 -14.03 -19.06 -0.82
CA MET A 1 -12.96 -18.36 -0.06
C MET A 1 -13.53 -17.42 1.01
N VAL A 2 -14.40 -16.45 0.69
CA VAL A 2 -15.00 -15.56 1.72
C VAL A 2 -15.87 -16.31 2.73
N GLU A 3 -16.62 -17.33 2.32
CA GLU A 3 -17.42 -18.15 3.25
C GLU A 3 -16.56 -18.82 4.33
N GLN A 4 -15.39 -19.36 3.94
CA GLN A 4 -14.44 -19.94 4.89
C GLN A 4 -13.89 -18.87 5.83
N LEU A 5 -13.64 -17.66 5.34
CA LEU A 5 -13.20 -16.53 6.17
C LEU A 5 -14.27 -16.11 7.17
N ILE A 6 -15.55 -16.07 6.76
CA ILE A 6 -16.67 -15.78 7.66
C ILE A 6 -16.79 -16.86 8.74
N GLU A 7 -16.70 -18.14 8.36
CA GLU A 7 -16.74 -19.27 9.28
C GLU A 7 -15.61 -19.18 10.32
N LYS A 8 -14.37 -18.92 9.87
CA LYS A 8 -13.23 -18.75 10.78
C LYS A 8 -13.35 -17.51 11.65
N ALA A 9 -13.89 -16.41 11.13
CA ALA A 9 -14.14 -15.19 11.89
C ALA A 9 -15.20 -15.40 12.98
N ALA A 10 -16.24 -16.19 12.69
CA ALA A 10 -17.23 -16.62 13.67
C ALA A 10 -16.63 -17.51 14.75
N GLY A 11 -15.67 -18.36 14.38
CA GLY A 11 -14.85 -19.15 15.32
C GLY A 11 -13.83 -18.33 16.14
N GLY A 12 -13.79 -17.01 15.98
CA GLY A 12 -12.96 -16.10 16.77
C GLY A 12 -11.69 -15.60 16.08
N ALA A 13 -11.42 -16.01 14.83
CA ALA A 13 -10.28 -15.48 14.08
C ALA A 13 -10.45 -13.97 13.80
N ARG A 14 -9.42 -13.20 14.13
CA ARG A 14 -9.39 -11.73 13.92
C ARG A 14 -8.28 -11.30 12.96
N GLY A 15 -7.22 -12.09 12.81
CA GLY A 15 -6.11 -11.77 11.91
C GLY A 15 -6.30 -12.40 10.53
N LEU A 16 -6.04 -11.63 9.47
CA LEU A 16 -6.04 -12.10 8.09
C LEU A 16 -4.68 -11.82 7.44
N ALA A 17 -3.88 -12.84 7.18
CA ALA A 17 -2.63 -12.71 6.45
C ALA A 17 -2.84 -12.95 4.95
N LEU A 18 -2.55 -11.93 4.13
CA LEU A 18 -2.79 -11.99 2.68
C LEU A 18 -1.48 -11.92 1.90
N PHE A 19 -1.10 -13.03 1.29
CA PHE A 19 0.01 -13.11 0.31
C PHE A 19 -0.55 -13.24 -1.10
N LEU A 20 -1.26 -12.19 -1.54
CA LEU A 20 -1.91 -12.11 -2.83
C LEU A 20 -1.35 -10.94 -3.65
N THR A 21 -1.70 -10.89 -4.94
CA THR A 21 -1.48 -9.71 -5.79
C THR A 21 -2.36 -8.54 -5.32
N LEU A 22 -2.08 -7.33 -5.80
CA LEU A 22 -2.90 -6.16 -5.50
C LEU A 22 -4.33 -6.35 -6.02
N GLU A 23 -4.47 -6.84 -7.25
CA GLU A 23 -5.75 -7.10 -7.91
C GLU A 23 -6.59 -8.12 -7.15
N ASP A 24 -6.00 -9.27 -6.80
CA ASP A 24 -6.70 -10.33 -6.08
C ASP A 24 -7.10 -9.88 -4.66
N THR A 25 -6.22 -9.13 -4.00
CA THR A 25 -6.50 -8.54 -2.69
C THR A 25 -7.72 -7.62 -2.77
N ARG A 26 -7.80 -6.77 -3.80
CA ARG A 26 -8.92 -5.86 -3.99
C ARG A 26 -10.24 -6.61 -4.21
N VAL A 27 -10.22 -7.68 -5.01
CA VAL A 27 -11.40 -8.54 -5.22
C VAL A 27 -11.86 -9.18 -3.91
N LEU A 28 -10.92 -9.69 -3.12
CA LEU A 28 -11.23 -10.28 -1.81
C LEU A 28 -11.80 -9.27 -0.83
N LEU A 29 -11.17 -8.10 -0.68
CA LEU A 29 -11.60 -7.06 0.25
C LEU A 29 -12.97 -6.49 -0.12
N ARG A 30 -13.30 -6.35 -1.42
CA ARG A 30 -14.66 -6.03 -1.86
C ARG A 30 -15.68 -7.08 -1.44
N ALA A 31 -15.29 -8.34 -1.48
CA ALA A 31 -16.17 -9.43 -1.05
C ALA A 31 -16.33 -9.46 0.48
N VAL A 32 -15.30 -9.08 1.25
CA VAL A 32 -15.39 -8.85 2.70
C VAL A 32 -16.30 -7.67 3.01
N GLN A 33 -16.15 -6.54 2.31
CA GLN A 33 -17.03 -5.37 2.44
C GLN A 33 -18.49 -5.74 2.21
N ARG A 34 -18.79 -6.54 1.16
CA ARG A 34 -20.16 -7.07 0.97
C ARG A 34 -20.64 -7.91 2.13
N ALA A 35 -19.78 -8.74 2.72
CA ALA A 35 -20.12 -9.53 3.91
C ALA A 35 -20.42 -8.64 5.14
N VAL A 36 -19.69 -7.53 5.28
CA VAL A 36 -19.95 -6.51 6.31
C VAL A 36 -21.30 -5.82 6.10
N VAL A 37 -21.59 -5.37 4.87
CA VAL A 37 -22.87 -4.72 4.52
C VAL A 37 -24.06 -5.66 4.74
N THR A 38 -23.90 -6.94 4.42
CA THR A 38 -24.93 -7.98 4.64
C THR A 38 -24.99 -8.48 6.08
N SER A 39 -24.26 -7.85 7.02
CA SER A 39 -24.22 -8.22 8.44
C SER A 39 -23.75 -9.66 8.72
N ARG A 40 -23.05 -10.28 7.76
CA ARG A 40 -22.43 -11.61 7.93
C ARG A 40 -21.05 -11.52 8.59
N LEU A 41 -20.47 -10.32 8.61
CA LEU A 41 -19.22 -10.01 9.27
C LEU A 41 -19.37 -8.66 9.99
N LEU A 42 -18.80 -8.52 11.19
CA LEU A 42 -18.89 -7.27 11.92
C LEU A 42 -17.85 -6.27 11.40
N ARG A 43 -18.20 -4.98 11.33
CA ARG A 43 -17.20 -3.93 11.08
C ARG A 43 -16.06 -4.05 12.08
N HIS A 44 -14.85 -3.78 11.61
CA HIS A 44 -13.64 -3.77 12.41
C HIS A 44 -13.27 -5.14 13.04
N GLN A 45 -13.93 -6.22 12.64
CA GLN A 45 -13.66 -7.57 13.15
C GLN A 45 -12.31 -8.11 12.72
N LEU A 46 -11.84 -7.73 11.53
CA LEU A 46 -10.63 -8.28 10.93
C LEU A 46 -9.52 -7.24 10.90
N VAL A 47 -8.34 -7.65 11.36
CA VAL A 47 -7.08 -6.94 11.21
C VAL A 47 -6.29 -7.60 10.10
N LEU A 48 -5.87 -6.81 9.13
CA LEU A 48 -5.17 -7.28 7.95
C LEU A 48 -3.66 -7.28 8.19
N LEU A 49 -2.98 -8.36 7.83
CA LEU A 49 -1.53 -8.50 7.78
C LEU A 49 -1.11 -8.54 6.31
N ALA A 50 -0.45 -7.47 5.88
CA ALA A 50 -0.15 -7.20 4.48
C ALA A 50 1.36 -7.19 4.22
N PRO A 51 1.87 -7.82 3.15
CA PRO A 51 3.23 -7.59 2.67
C PRO A 51 3.37 -6.17 2.11
N SER A 52 4.60 -5.64 2.12
CA SER A 52 4.94 -4.31 1.59
C SER A 52 4.62 -4.12 0.11
N THR A 53 4.50 -5.21 -0.66
CA THR A 53 4.26 -5.20 -2.12
C THR A 53 2.96 -4.48 -2.49
N TRP A 54 1.89 -4.68 -1.72
CA TRP A 54 0.62 -3.96 -1.90
C TRP A 54 0.15 -3.23 -0.64
N GLY A 55 0.64 -3.60 0.55
CA GLY A 55 0.26 -2.97 1.81
C GLY A 55 0.66 -1.50 1.91
N ASN A 56 1.51 -1.01 1.00
CA ASN A 56 1.86 0.42 0.90
C ASN A 56 0.92 1.23 -0.01
N ASN A 57 -0.02 0.58 -0.70
CA ASN A 57 -0.98 1.26 -1.56
C ASN A 57 -2.07 1.95 -0.73
N LYS A 58 -1.84 3.22 -0.40
CA LYS A 58 -2.75 4.02 0.44
C LYS A 58 -4.15 4.14 -0.15
N GLU A 59 -4.26 4.32 -1.47
CA GLU A 59 -5.54 4.49 -2.15
C GLU A 59 -6.42 3.25 -1.98
N MET A 60 -5.84 2.06 -2.14
CA MET A 60 -6.55 0.80 -1.92
C MET A 60 -6.94 0.62 -0.45
N LEU A 61 -6.05 0.93 0.50
CA LEU A 61 -6.37 0.79 1.92
C LEU A 61 -7.48 1.74 2.37
N GLN A 62 -7.52 2.96 1.83
CA GLN A 62 -8.57 3.95 2.10
C GLN A 62 -9.95 3.48 1.62
N GLU A 63 -10.04 2.67 0.54
CA GLU A 63 -11.30 2.08 0.05
C GLU A 63 -11.97 1.18 1.10
N PHE A 64 -11.20 0.59 2.03
CA PHE A 64 -11.68 -0.42 2.99
C PHE A 64 -11.52 -0.05 4.47
N GLU A 65 -11.06 1.17 4.77
CA GLU A 65 -10.74 1.61 6.13
C GLU A 65 -11.94 1.53 7.09
N GLY A 66 -13.16 1.79 6.60
CA GLY A 66 -14.39 1.74 7.40
C GLY A 66 -14.98 0.34 7.64
N ASP A 67 -14.39 -0.70 7.05
CA ASP A 67 -14.83 -2.09 7.20
C ASP A 67 -13.81 -2.93 8.00
N LEU A 68 -12.51 -2.61 7.87
CA LEU A 68 -11.41 -3.30 8.53
C LEU A 68 -11.07 -2.70 9.89
N GLY A 69 -10.59 -3.51 10.83
CA GLY A 69 -10.17 -3.06 12.16
C GLY A 69 -8.78 -2.44 12.19
N GLY A 70 -8.05 -2.55 11.08
CA GLY A 70 -6.71 -2.02 10.91
C GLY A 70 -5.90 -2.84 9.92
N VAL A 71 -4.75 -2.30 9.51
CA VAL A 71 -3.82 -2.93 8.58
C VAL A 71 -2.41 -2.83 9.15
N LEU A 72 -1.75 -3.96 9.31
CA LEU A 72 -0.36 -4.11 9.70
C LEU A 72 0.45 -4.49 8.46
N VAL A 73 1.35 -3.61 8.04
CA VAL A 73 2.19 -3.82 6.85
C VAL A 73 3.56 -4.32 7.28
N LEU A 74 3.91 -5.51 6.82
CA LEU A 74 5.23 -6.09 6.97
C LEU A 74 6.16 -5.44 5.95
N ARG A 75 7.22 -4.79 6.44
CA ARG A 75 8.25 -4.15 5.63
C ARG A 75 9.60 -4.70 6.02
N ASP A 76 10.46 -4.86 5.02
CA ASP A 76 11.87 -5.13 5.28
C ASP A 76 12.48 -3.95 6.03
N GLY A 77 13.35 -4.26 6.99
CA GLY A 77 14.05 -3.24 7.76
C GLY A 77 14.95 -2.41 6.85
N GLN A 78 14.53 -1.18 6.54
CA GLN A 78 15.33 -0.25 5.76
C GLN A 78 16.12 0.67 6.70
N ARG A 79 17.35 1.01 6.29
CA ARG A 79 18.18 2.01 6.96
C ARG A 79 18.53 3.10 5.98
N ASP A 80 18.50 4.33 6.48
CA ASP A 80 18.95 5.48 5.71
C ASP A 80 20.45 5.43 5.47
N VAL A 81 20.84 5.59 4.21
CA VAL A 81 22.25 5.79 3.84
C VAL A 81 22.50 7.30 3.83
N ARG A 82 23.03 7.84 4.94
CA ARG A 82 23.19 9.30 5.14
C ARG A 82 23.99 9.97 4.02
N ASP A 83 25.06 9.32 3.57
CA ASP A 83 25.91 9.85 2.49
C ASP A 83 25.16 9.90 1.16
N PHE A 84 24.28 8.93 0.90
CA PHE A 84 23.40 8.97 -0.27
C PHE A 84 22.43 10.15 -0.19
N ILE A 85 21.83 10.39 0.98
CA ILE A 85 20.93 11.54 1.18
C ILE A 85 21.67 12.87 0.96
N ALA A 86 22.86 13.02 1.53
CA ALA A 86 23.68 14.22 1.37
C ALA A 86 24.08 14.43 -0.09
N HIS A 87 24.57 13.38 -0.76
CA HIS A 87 24.92 13.41 -2.19
C HIS A 87 23.72 13.76 -3.06
N TYR A 88 22.58 13.10 -2.85
CA TYR A 88 21.38 13.28 -3.66
C TYR A 88 20.84 14.71 -3.58
N ARG A 89 20.88 15.34 -2.40
CA ARG A 89 20.44 16.73 -2.17
C ARG A 89 21.28 17.78 -2.91
N LEU A 90 22.52 17.44 -3.28
CA LEU A 90 23.42 18.36 -3.98
C LEU A 90 23.34 18.25 -5.50
N LEU A 91 22.57 17.30 -6.03
CA LEU A 91 22.40 17.09 -7.47
C LEU A 91 21.55 18.23 -8.07
N THR A 92 22.05 18.81 -9.15
CA THR A 92 21.31 19.71 -10.03
C THR A 92 21.45 19.23 -11.48
N PRO A 93 20.55 19.61 -12.40
CA PRO A 93 20.66 19.23 -13.82
C PRO A 93 22.02 19.58 -14.45
N GLU A 94 22.63 20.69 -14.03
CA GLU A 94 23.92 21.16 -14.53
C GLU A 94 25.10 20.33 -13.96
N LYS A 95 24.96 19.82 -12.73
CA LYS A 95 26.00 19.02 -12.06
C LYS A 95 25.91 17.53 -12.35
N ASN A 96 24.73 17.02 -12.70
CA ASN A 96 24.50 15.59 -12.91
C ASN A 96 24.39 15.22 -14.41
N THR A 97 25.35 15.70 -15.21
CA THR A 97 25.39 15.46 -16.67
C THR A 97 25.58 13.98 -17.04
N ARG A 98 26.10 13.17 -16.11
CA ARG A 98 26.26 11.71 -16.28
C ARG A 98 24.94 10.93 -16.37
N ASN A 99 23.86 11.47 -15.80
CA ASN A 99 22.56 10.80 -15.81
C ASN A 99 21.67 11.48 -16.85
N PRO A 100 21.47 10.87 -18.03
CA PRO A 100 20.71 11.48 -19.12
C PRO A 100 19.23 11.70 -18.76
N TRP A 101 18.70 10.97 -17.78
CA TRP A 101 17.31 11.09 -17.33
C TRP A 101 17.11 12.16 -16.25
N PHE A 102 18.19 12.69 -15.65
CA PHE A 102 18.06 13.57 -14.48
C PHE A 102 17.38 14.90 -14.81
N THR A 103 17.65 15.47 -15.98
CA THR A 103 17.02 16.73 -16.43
C THR A 103 15.51 16.58 -16.65
N GLN A 104 15.06 15.42 -17.15
CA GLN A 104 13.64 15.14 -17.32
C GLN A 104 12.96 14.92 -15.95
N TYR A 105 13.58 14.10 -15.11
CA TYR A 105 13.12 13.86 -13.73
C TYR A 105 12.99 15.17 -12.94
N TRP A 106 14.00 16.04 -12.99
CA TRP A 106 13.99 17.31 -12.27
C TRP A 106 12.84 18.22 -12.70
N ARG A 107 12.57 18.33 -14.01
CA ARG A 107 11.43 19.08 -14.53
C ARG A 107 10.09 18.52 -14.04
N GLN A 108 9.95 17.19 -14.00
CA GLN A 108 8.74 16.53 -13.52
C GLN A 108 8.50 16.77 -12.02
N VAL A 109 9.55 16.68 -11.20
CA VAL A 109 9.44 16.83 -9.75
C VAL A 109 9.33 18.29 -9.31
N SER A 110 10.01 19.22 -9.98
CA SER A 110 9.93 20.65 -9.68
C SER A 110 8.68 21.35 -10.22
N GLY A 111 7.85 20.65 -11.01
CA GLY A 111 6.62 21.21 -11.58
C GLY A 111 6.85 22.27 -12.68
N THR A 112 8.07 22.43 -13.19
CA THR A 112 8.43 23.40 -14.24
C THR A 112 8.26 22.86 -15.66
N GLY A 113 7.46 21.80 -15.82
CA GLY A 113 7.01 21.29 -17.12
C GLY A 113 5.68 21.91 -17.51
N THR A 114 5.72 22.99 -18.29
CA THR A 114 4.57 23.53 -19.03
C THR A 114 3.89 22.41 -19.80
N LYS A 115 2.57 22.24 -19.57
CA LYS A 115 1.71 21.49 -20.48
C LYS A 115 1.85 22.12 -21.88
N ALA A 116 2.40 21.37 -22.82
CA ALA A 116 2.23 21.63 -24.25
C ALA A 116 1.01 20.84 -24.74
#